data_AF-A0A2R6MBK3-F1
#
_entry.id   AF-A0A2R6MBK3-F1
#
_cell.length_a   1.000
_cell.length_b   1.000
_cell.length_c   1.000
_cell.angle_alpha   90.00
_cell.angle_beta   90.00
_cell.angle_gamma   90.00
#
_symmetry.space_group_name_H-M   'P 1'
#
loop_
_entity.id
_entity.type
_entity.pdbx_description
1 polymer ?
#
loop_
_entity_poly.entity_id
_entity_poly.type
_entity_poly.pdbx_seq_one_letter_code
_entity_poly.pdbx_strand_id
1 'polypeptide(L)'
;MRSITVTTVATVLGMIAGIVAHFVAASPDDITGVLVLVAAIVLQFPIYQLRGIDTGDFGTKDQLYIGFMTFTLWFVTWGILMTAGV
;
A
#
# COMPACT_ATOMS: atom_id res chain seq x y z
N MET A 1 -18.81 -3.14 -8.90
CA MET A 1 -18.08 -2.04 -8.22
C MET A 1 -16.94 -2.52 -7.31
N ARG A 2 -17.02 -3.72 -6.68
CA ARG A 2 -15.96 -4.30 -5.83
C ARG A 2 -14.54 -4.15 -6.38
N SER A 3 -14.31 -4.56 -7.62
CA SER A 3 -12.96 -4.52 -8.22
C SER A 3 -12.39 -3.12 -8.33
N ILE A 4 -13.21 -2.12 -8.69
CA ILE A 4 -12.76 -0.72 -8.78
C ILE A 4 -12.37 -0.22 -7.39
N THR A 5 -13.20 -0.47 -6.37
CA THR A 5 -12.91 -0.06 -5.00
C THR A 5 -11.61 -0.69 -4.47
N VAL A 6 -11.37 -1.97 -4.74
CA VAL A 6 -10.13 -2.65 -4.33
C VAL A 6 -8.92 -1.99 -4.97
N THR A 7 -8.95 -1.80 -6.30
CA THR A 7 -7.86 -1.12 -7.03
C THR A 7 -7.63 0.29 -6.52
N THR A 8 -8.67 1.11 -6.40
CA THR A 8 -8.56 2.51 -5.95
C THR A 8 -7.96 2.61 -4.54
N VAL A 9 -8.40 1.75 -3.62
CA VAL A 9 -7.88 1.77 -2.25
C VAL A 9 -6.42 1.31 -2.22
N ALA A 10 -6.07 0.25 -2.94
CA ALA A 10 -4.70 -0.28 -2.99
C ALA A 10 -3.71 0.74 -3.59
N THR A 11 -4.11 1.42 -4.68
CA THR A 11 -3.25 2.42 -5.31
C THR A 11 -3.09 3.69 -4.47
N VAL A 12 -4.18 4.19 -3.88
CA VAL A 12 -4.14 5.39 -3.02
C VAL A 12 -3.36 5.13 -1.73
N LEU A 13 -3.58 4.00 -1.06
CA LEU A 13 -2.84 3.66 0.15
C LEU A 13 -1.37 3.34 -0.14
N GLY A 14 -1.06 2.71 -1.28
CA GLY A 14 0.33 2.54 -1.72
C GLY A 14 1.03 3.89 -1.88
N MET A 15 0.40 4.85 -2.55
CA MET A 15 0.96 6.20 -2.72
C MET A 15 1.16 6.91 -1.37
N ILE A 16 0.14 6.91 -0.51
CA ILE A 16 0.24 7.51 0.83
C ILE A 16 1.35 6.84 1.65
N ALA A 17 1.45 5.51 1.59
CA ALA A 17 2.51 4.77 2.25
C ALA A 17 3.90 5.20 1.75
N GLY A 18 4.07 5.43 0.45
CA GLY A 18 5.34 5.88 -0.12
C GLY A 18 5.75 7.26 0.40
N ILE A 19 4.77 8.17 0.54
CA ILE A 19 4.98 9.49 1.15
C ILE A 19 5.35 9.34 2.63
N VAL A 20 4.63 8.51 3.39
CA VAL A 20 4.91 8.29 4.82
C VAL A 20 6.28 7.67 5.01
N ALA A 21 6.65 6.65 4.20
CA ALA A 21 7.95 6.00 4.25
C ALA A 21 9.09 7.01 4.07
N HIS A 22 8.94 7.98 3.17
CA HIS A 22 9.91 9.04 2.96
C HIS A 22 10.19 9.89 4.21
N PHE A 23 9.19 10.10 5.08
CA PHE A 23 9.37 10.89 6.31
C PHE A 23 9.88 10.08 7.51
N VAL A 24 9.68 8.76 7.52
CA VAL A 24 10.02 7.92 8.68
C VAL A 24 11.29 7.09 8.48
N ALA A 25 11.65 6.79 7.23
CA ALA A 25 12.83 6.00 6.91
C ALA A 25 14.06 6.90 6.81
N ALA A 26 15.16 6.48 7.44
CA ALA A 26 16.42 7.23 7.41
C ALA A 26 17.17 7.05 6.08
N SER A 27 16.98 5.91 5.42
CA SER A 27 17.63 5.55 4.16
C SER A 27 16.78 4.56 3.35
N PRO A 28 17.09 4.34 2.06
CA PRO A 28 16.33 3.42 1.21
C PRO A 28 16.37 1.94 1.66
N ASP A 29 17.39 1.57 2.42
CA ASP A 29 17.61 0.24 2.99
C ASP A 29 17.02 0.08 4.40
N ASP A 30 16.42 1.13 4.96
CA ASP A 30 15.79 1.10 6.27
C ASP A 30 14.50 0.25 6.27
N ILE A 31 14.44 -0.71 7.19
CA ILE A 31 13.29 -1.60 7.39
C ILE A 31 12.02 -0.83 7.74
N THR A 32 12.12 0.36 8.33
CA THR A 32 10.96 1.18 8.69
C THR A 32 10.10 1.51 7.47
N GLY A 33 10.69 1.77 6.30
CA GLY A 33 9.95 2.00 5.06
C GLY A 33 9.14 0.78 4.63
N VAL A 34 9.71 -0.42 4.81
CA VAL A 34 9.02 -1.69 4.54
C VAL A 34 7.90 -1.95 5.55
N LEU A 35 8.10 -1.58 6.82
CA LEU A 35 7.05 -1.69 7.85
C LEU A 35 5.84 -0.81 7.52
N VAL A 36 6.05 0.38 6.95
CA VAL A 36 4.96 1.25 6.46
C VAL A 36 4.16 0.57 5.35
N LEU A 37 4.83 -0.10 4.40
CA LEU A 37 4.16 -0.87 3.35
C LEU A 37 3.31 -2.01 3.95
N VAL A 38 3.89 -2.80 4.87
CA VAL A 38 3.16 -3.90 5.52
C VAL A 38 1.95 -3.37 6.29
N ALA A 39 2.10 -2.28 7.03
CA ALA A 39 1.00 -1.63 7.72
C ALA A 39 -0.09 -1.17 6.74
N ALA A 40 0.29 -0.56 5.61
CA ALA A 40 -0.65 -0.14 4.58
C ALA A 40 -1.39 -1.31 3.91
N ILE A 41 -0.76 -2.47 3.73
CA ILE A 41 -1.42 -3.68 3.23
C ILE A 41 -2.41 -4.23 4.27
N VAL A 42 -2.00 -4.32 5.53
CA VAL A 42 -2.87 -4.87 6.60
C VAL A 42 -4.08 -3.96 6.85
N LEU A 43 -3.90 -2.63 6.80
CA LEU A 43 -4.95 -1.64 7.01
C LEU A 43 -6.01 -1.63 5.89
N GLN A 44 -5.73 -2.23 4.73
CA GLN A 44 -6.71 -2.34 3.64
C GLN A 44 -7.85 -3.29 3.97
N PHE A 45 -7.59 -4.40 4.65
CA PHE A 45 -8.61 -5.37 5.02
C PHE A 45 -9.73 -4.79 5.88
N PRO A 46 -9.47 -4.05 6.99
CA PRO A 46 -10.53 -3.40 7.74
C PRO A 46 -11.22 -2.30 6.93
N ILE A 47 -10.50 -1.56 6.06
CA ILE A 47 -11.14 -0.57 5.17
C ILE A 47 -12.15 -1.23 4.22
N TYR A 48 -11.81 -2.39 3.65
CA TYR A 48 -12.71 -3.14 2.78
C TYR A 48 -13.94 -3.65 3.54
N GLN A 49 -13.75 -4.18 4.74
CA GLN A 49 -14.86 -4.62 5.60
C GLN A 49 -15.81 -3.47 5.95
N LEU A 50 -15.27 -2.30 6.30
CA LEU A 50 -16.07 -1.08 6.57
C LEU A 50 -16.87 -0.60 5.35
N ARG A 51 -16.42 -0.93 4.14
CA ARG A 51 -17.13 -0.64 2.88
C ARG A 51 -18.08 -1.75 2.45
N GLY A 52 -18.31 -2.75 3.31
CA GLY A 52 -19.22 -3.88 3.06
C GLY A 52 -18.64 -4.92 2.09
N ILE A 53 -17.33 -4.91 1.83
CA ILE A 53 -16.65 -5.93 1.04
C ILE A 53 -16.23 -7.05 1.99
N ASP A 54 -16.80 -8.25 1.79
CA ASP A 54 -16.40 -9.43 2.53
C ASP A 54 -14.97 -9.85 2.13
N THR A 55 -14.02 -9.60 3.02
CA THR A 55 -12.63 -10.00 2.85
C THR A 55 -12.38 -11.48 3.19
N GLY A 56 -13.35 -12.17 3.81
CA GLY A 56 -13.27 -13.60 4.10
C GLY A 56 -13.33 -14.47 2.84
N ASP A 57 -13.91 -13.93 1.77
CA ASP A 57 -13.99 -14.56 0.44
C ASP A 57 -12.80 -14.22 -0.47
N PHE A 58 -11.80 -13.47 0.04
CA PHE A 58 -10.62 -13.14 -0.75
C PHE A 58 -9.74 -14.36 -0.91
N GLY A 59 -9.55 -14.79 -2.16
CA GLY A 59 -8.60 -15.83 -2.49
C GLY A 59 -7.16 -15.29 -2.49
N THR A 60 -6.19 -16.21 -2.62
CA THR A 60 -4.77 -15.88 -2.72
C THR A 60 -4.46 -14.86 -3.82
N LYS A 61 -5.18 -14.94 -4.95
CA LYS A 61 -5.00 -13.99 -6.07
C LYS A 61 -5.40 -12.56 -5.68
N ASP A 62 -6.49 -12.39 -4.94
CA ASP A 62 -6.98 -11.07 -4.53
C ASP A 62 -6.00 -10.42 -3.53
N GLN A 63 -5.50 -11.22 -2.59
CA GLN A 63 -4.48 -10.78 -1.63
C GLN A 63 -3.16 -10.42 -2.32
N LEU A 64 -2.73 -11.24 -3.30
CA LEU A 64 -1.53 -10.95 -4.10
C LEU A 64 -1.69 -9.66 -4.90
N TYR A 65 -2.87 -9.45 -5.50
CA TYR A 65 -3.18 -8.22 -6.22
C TYR A 65 -3.07 -6.99 -5.32
N ILE A 66 -3.72 -7.03 -4.14
CA ILE A 66 -3.68 -5.95 -3.15
C ILE A 66 -2.23 -5.66 -2.74
N GLY A 67 -1.48 -6.69 -2.35
CA GLY A 67 -0.08 -6.54 -1.93
C GLY A 67 0.79 -5.97 -3.05
N PHE A 68 0.70 -6.53 -4.26
CA PHE A 68 1.50 -6.12 -5.40
C PHE A 68 1.21 -4.68 -5.84
N MET A 69 -0.07 -4.30 -5.93
CA MET A 69 -0.45 -2.94 -6.31
C MET A 69 0.01 -1.92 -5.28
N THR A 70 -0.18 -2.23 -3.99
CA THR A 70 0.26 -1.35 -2.90
C THR A 70 1.77 -1.19 -2.91
N PHE A 71 2.51 -2.30 -3.06
CA PHE A 71 3.97 -2.31 -3.18
C PHE A 71 4.44 -1.45 -4.35
N THR A 72 3.85 -1.63 -5.53
CA THR A 72 4.27 -0.92 -6.75
C THR A 72 4.13 0.59 -6.57
N LEU A 73 3.00 1.05 -6.06
CA LEU A 73 2.75 2.49 -5.86
C LEU A 73 3.62 3.06 -4.74
N TRP A 74 3.77 2.33 -3.62
CA TRP A 74 4.68 2.71 -2.53
C TRP A 74 6.12 2.86 -3.03
N PHE A 75 6.62 1.87 -3.77
CA PHE A 75 8.00 1.84 -4.26
C PHE A 75 8.29 2.97 -5.24
N VAL A 76 7.41 3.17 -6.22
CA VAL A 76 7.57 4.25 -7.21
C VAL A 76 7.48 5.61 -6.54
N THR A 77 6.49 5.85 -5.67
CA THR A 77 6.35 7.14 -4.98
C THR A 77 7.55 7.43 -4.09
N TRP A 78 7.99 6.49 -3.26
CA TRP A 78 9.14 6.70 -2.38
C TRP A 78 10.44 6.88 -3.17
N GLY A 79 10.66 6.09 -4.23
CA GLY A 79 11.81 6.23 -5.12
C GLY A 79 11.87 7.58 -5.83
N ILE A 80 10.73 8.12 -6.26
CA ILE A 80 10.66 9.47 -6.85
C ILE A 80 11.03 10.53 -5.81
N LEU A 81 10.49 10.44 -4.59
CA LEU A 81 10.79 11.42 -3.53
C LEU A 81 12.27 11.43 -3.15
N MET A 82 12.87 10.25 -3.02
CA MET A 82 14.30 10.09 -2.73
C MET A 82 15.20 10.64 -3.85
N THR A 83 14.79 10.49 -5.12
CA THR A 83 15.56 11.00 -6.26
C THR A 83 15.33 12.49 -6.53
N ALA A 84 14.17 13.02 -6.16
CA ALA A 84 13.87 14.44 -6.22
C ALA A 84 14.64 15.28 -5.18
N GLY A 85 15.18 14.63 -4.13
CA GLY A 85 16.00 15.29 -3.11
C GLY A 85 15.21 16.24 -2.20
N VAL A 86 13.90 16.01 -2.09
CA VAL A 86 13.00 16.69 -1.13
C VAL A 86 13.04 15.98 0.22
#